data_AF-A0A382NHJ4-F1
#
_entry.id   AF-A0A382NHJ4-F1
#
_cell.length_a   1.000
_cell.length_b   1.000
_cell.length_c   1.000
_cell.angle_alpha   90.00
_cell.angle_beta   90.00
_cell.angle_gamma   90.00
#
_symmetry.space_group_name_H-M   'P 1'
#
loop_
_entity.id
_entity.type
_entity.pdbx_description
1 polymer ?
#
loop_
_entity_poly.entity_id
_entity_poly.type
_entity_poly.pdbx_seq_one_letter_code
_entity_poly.pdbx_strand_id
1 'polypeptide(L)'
;MSKSLQEYAVVIAIAAVFLGLMRWNAINQNSSLVDGTANDHIAENELHFKNLRQLTFSGENAEAYFSSDSKKLIFQSHDGDG
;
A
#
# COMPACT_ATOMS: atom_id res chain seq x y z
N MET A 1 0.23 37.35 24.02
CA MET A 1 -1.03 36.62 24.27
C MET A 1 -0.74 35.14 24.14
N SER A 2 -0.71 34.39 25.25
CA SER A 2 -0.44 32.94 25.23
C SER A 2 -1.71 32.18 24.89
N LYS A 3 -1.62 31.21 23.97
CA LYS A 3 -2.74 30.34 23.62
C LYS A 3 -3.25 29.53 24.82
N SER A 4 -4.55 29.29 24.88
CA SER A 4 -5.18 28.54 25.97
C SER A 4 -5.08 27.03 25.74
N LEU A 5 -5.10 26.23 26.82
CA LEU A 5 -5.09 24.76 26.75
C LEU A 5 -6.23 24.21 25.85
N GLN A 6 -7.36 24.90 25.82
CA GLN A 6 -8.52 24.53 25.01
C GLN A 6 -8.24 24.63 23.50
N GLU A 7 -7.47 25.63 23.07
CA GLU A 7 -7.11 25.80 21.66
C GLU A 7 -6.22 24.65 21.18
N TYR A 8 -5.27 24.20 22.01
CA TYR A 8 -4.46 23.03 21.70
C TYR A 8 -5.29 21.75 21.64
N ALA A 9 -6.24 21.57 22.56
CA ALA A 9 -7.13 20.41 22.57
C ALA A 9 -7.99 20.33 21.29
N VAL A 10 -8.53 21.45 20.83
CA VAL A 10 -9.32 21.52 19.58
C VAL A 10 -8.46 21.17 18.37
N VAL A 11 -7.24 21.71 18.28
CA VAL A 11 -6.33 21.41 17.17
C VAL A 11 -5.95 19.92 17.14
N ILE A 12 -5.66 19.33 18.29
CA ILE A 12 -5.34 17.90 18.40
C ILE A 12 -6.54 17.04 17.98
N ALA A 13 -7.75 17.40 18.40
CA ALA A 13 -8.96 16.68 18.01
C ALA A 13 -9.19 16.72 16.49
N ILE A 14 -9.04 17.88 15.87
CA ILE A 14 -9.17 18.03 14.40
C ILE A 14 -8.09 17.21 13.70
N ALA A 15 -6.84 17.27 14.16
CA ALA A 15 -5.74 16.50 13.59
C ALA A 15 -6.00 14.99 13.70
N ALA A 16 -6.50 14.50 14.84
CA ALA A 16 -6.82 13.10 15.04
C ALA A 16 -7.94 12.63 14.11
N VAL A 17 -9.01 13.42 13.95
CA VAL A 17 -10.10 13.12 12.99
C VAL A 17 -9.57 13.07 11.56
N PHE A 18 -8.76 14.06 11.18
CA PHE A 18 -8.16 14.12 9.85
C PHE A 18 -7.26 12.91 9.56
N LEU A 19 -6.38 12.53 10.51
CA LEU A 19 -5.55 11.33 10.41
C LEU A 19 -6.39 10.06 10.36
N GLY A 20 -7.50 10.00 11.09
CA GLY A 20 -8.46 8.90 11.04
C GLY A 20 -9.09 8.73 9.65
N LEU A 21 -9.54 9.84 9.05
CA LEU A 21 -10.11 9.84 7.70
C LEU A 21 -9.05 9.47 6.64
N MET A 22 -7.82 9.97 6.76
CA MET A 22 -6.70 9.58 5.90
C MET A 22 -6.42 8.09 5.98
N ARG A 23 -6.36 7.52 7.19
CA ARG A 23 -6.18 6.08 7.39
C ARG A 23 -7.33 5.29 6.76
N TRP A 24 -8.58 5.73 6.95
CA TRP A 24 -9.75 5.07 6.37
C TRP A 24 -9.68 5.04 4.84
N ASN A 25 -9.37 6.18 4.21
CA ASN A 25 -9.22 6.24 2.76
C ASN A 25 -8.07 5.35 2.27
N ALA A 26 -6.95 5.30 3.00
CA ALA A 26 -5.82 4.43 2.65
C ALA A 26 -6.20 2.94 2.68
N ILE A 27 -6.98 2.50 3.68
CA ILE A 27 -7.47 1.11 3.78
C ILE A 27 -8.36 0.74 2.60
N ASN A 28 -9.27 1.63 2.19
CA ASN A 28 -10.20 1.36 1.09
C ASN A 28 -9.51 1.27 -0.27
N GLN A 29 -8.37 1.96 -0.44
CA GLN A 29 -7.64 1.97 -1.70
C GLN A 29 -6.53 0.91 -1.76
N ASN A 30 -5.85 0.64 -0.64
CA ASN A 30 -4.66 -0.22 -0.58
C ASN A 30 -4.59 -0.97 0.76
N SER A 31 -5.57 -1.82 1.06
CA SER A 31 -5.65 -2.54 2.34
C SER A 31 -4.39 -3.35 2.66
N SER A 32 -3.82 -4.04 1.66
CA SER A 32 -2.66 -4.91 1.84
C SER A 32 -1.38 -4.18 2.27
N LEU A 33 -1.27 -2.88 1.97
CA LEU A 33 -0.16 -2.04 2.41
C LEU A 33 -0.33 -1.57 3.86
N VAL A 34 -1.55 -1.59 4.39
CA VAL A 34 -1.89 -1.11 5.74
C VAL A 34 -1.90 -2.25 6.75
N ASP A 35 -2.43 -3.42 6.37
CA ASP A 35 -2.50 -4.61 7.24
C ASP A 35 -1.23 -5.48 7.21
N GLY A 36 -0.31 -5.20 6.27
CA GLY A 36 0.98 -5.89 6.17
C GLY A 36 0.95 -7.17 5.34
N THR A 37 -0.21 -7.59 4.82
CA THR A 37 -0.35 -8.80 3.99
C THR A 37 0.43 -8.72 2.68
N ALA A 38 0.77 -7.50 2.21
CA ALA A 38 1.70 -7.31 1.10
C ALA A 38 3.12 -7.87 1.36
N ASN A 39 3.45 -8.21 2.60
CA ASN A 39 4.76 -8.77 2.95
C ASN A 39 4.72 -10.29 3.17
N ASP A 40 3.58 -10.95 2.95
CA ASP A 40 3.41 -12.39 3.20
C ASP A 40 4.41 -13.26 2.42
N HIS A 41 4.90 -12.78 1.28
CA HIS A 41 5.88 -13.48 0.43
C HIS A 41 7.33 -13.04 0.65
N ILE A 42 7.60 -12.19 1.64
CA ILE A 42 8.95 -11.76 1.99
C ILE A 42 9.57 -12.80 2.93
N ALA A 43 10.78 -13.25 2.60
CA ALA A 43 11.50 -14.20 3.44
C ALA A 43 11.82 -13.60 4.82
N GLU A 44 11.81 -14.42 5.88
CA GLU A 44 11.92 -13.98 7.27
C GLU A 44 13.17 -13.12 7.59
N ASN A 45 14.27 -13.30 6.84
CA ASN A 45 15.52 -12.56 7.04
C ASN A 45 15.82 -11.53 5.94
N GLU A 46 14.86 -11.25 5.04
CA GLU A 46 15.03 -10.23 4.00
C GLU A 46 14.73 -8.84 4.55
N LEU A 47 15.68 -7.91 4.41
CA LEU A 47 15.64 -6.59 5.05
C LEU A 47 15.38 -5.43 4.09
N HIS A 48 15.46 -5.67 2.78
CA HIS A 48 15.41 -4.61 1.76
C HIS A 48 14.05 -4.50 1.07
N PHE A 49 13.26 -5.57 1.03
CA PHE A 49 11.94 -5.55 0.41
C PHE A 49 10.84 -5.19 1.40
N LYS A 50 9.82 -4.48 0.89
CA LYS A 50 8.56 -4.18 1.56
C LYS A 50 7.50 -3.91 0.50
N ASN A 51 6.23 -4.08 0.86
CA ASN A 51 5.09 -3.81 0.00
C ASN A 51 5.14 -4.62 -1.30
N LEU A 52 5.47 -5.92 -1.20
CA LEU A 52 5.57 -6.79 -2.35
C LEU A 52 4.18 -7.13 -2.88
N ARG A 53 4.03 -7.21 -4.20
CA ARG A 53 2.75 -7.58 -4.83
C ARG A 53 2.98 -8.64 -5.88
N GLN A 54 2.40 -9.81 -5.68
CA GLN A 54 2.34 -10.86 -6.69
C GLN A 54 1.32 -10.48 -7.77
N LEU A 55 1.72 -10.61 -9.04
CA LEU A 55 0.89 -10.25 -10.20
C LEU A 55 0.43 -11.46 -11.02
N THR A 56 1.10 -12.60 -10.89
CA THR A 56 0.78 -13.86 -11.58
C THR A 56 0.88 -15.03 -10.60
N PHE A 57 0.07 -16.08 -10.76
CA PHE A 57 -0.09 -17.15 -9.75
C PHE A 57 0.26 -18.57 -10.24
N SER A 58 0.29 -18.78 -11.57
CA SER A 58 0.43 -20.09 -12.22
C SER A 58 1.83 -20.39 -12.76
N GLY A 59 2.72 -19.41 -12.82
CA GLY A 59 4.14 -19.61 -13.14
C GLY A 59 4.51 -19.75 -14.62
N GLU A 60 3.57 -19.63 -15.56
CA GLU A 60 3.87 -19.60 -17.00
C GLU A 60 3.98 -18.16 -17.54
N ASN A 61 5.13 -17.83 -18.12
CA ASN A 61 5.46 -16.58 -18.82
C ASN A 61 5.17 -15.28 -18.05
N ALA A 62 6.06 -14.93 -17.11
CA ALA A 62 6.02 -13.66 -16.39
C ALA A 62 6.71 -12.50 -17.15
N GLU A 63 6.44 -12.34 -18.44
CA GLU A 63 6.95 -11.20 -19.21
C GLU A 63 6.13 -9.94 -18.92
N ALA A 64 6.82 -8.86 -18.56
CA ALA A 64 6.18 -7.58 -18.26
C ALA A 64 7.05 -6.39 -18.67
N TYR A 65 6.39 -5.30 -19.03
CA TYR A 65 7.01 -4.06 -19.47
C TYR A 65 6.37 -2.86 -18.78
N PHE A 66 7.19 -1.99 -18.20
CA PHE A 66 6.73 -0.73 -17.66
C PHE A 66 6.51 0.28 -18.79
N SER A 67 5.53 1.18 -18.60
CA SER A 67 5.47 2.40 -19.41
C SER A 67 6.74 3.23 -19.21
N SER A 68 7.05 4.10 -20.16
CA SER A 68 8.25 4.95 -20.10
C SER A 68 8.31 5.84 -18.85
N ASP A 69 7.17 6.17 -18.26
CA ASP A 69 7.05 6.95 -17.02
C ASP A 69 6.94 6.08 -15.75
N SER A 70 7.06 4.74 -15.88
CA SER A 70 6.95 3.76 -14.79
C SER A 70 5.62 3.76 -14.02
N LYS A 71 4.57 4.41 -14.54
CA LYS A 71 3.25 4.47 -13.87
C LYS A 71 2.34 3.30 -14.20
N LYS A 72 2.62 2.58 -15.27
CA LYS A 72 1.82 1.45 -15.75
C LYS A 72 2.73 0.27 -16.03
N LEU A 73 2.16 -0.92 -15.90
CA LEU A 73 2.79 -2.19 -16.24
C LEU A 73 1.83 -2.92 -17.15
N ILE A 74 2.33 -3.43 -18.27
CA ILE A 74 1.65 -4.48 -19.04
C ILE A 74 2.36 -5.80 -18.74
N PHE A 75 1.60 -6.88 -18.59
CA PHE A 75 2.15 -8.21 -18.41
C PHE A 75 1.26 -9.22 -19.13
N GLN A 76 1.85 -10.33 -19.54
CA GLN A 76 1.12 -11.50 -19.98
C GLN A 76 1.00 -12.47 -18.80
N SER A 77 -0.16 -13.10 -18.63
CA SER A 77 -0.35 -14.20 -17.69
C SER A 77 -1.13 -15.31 -18.36
N HIS A 78 -0.78 -16.56 -18.03
CA HIS A 78 -1.50 -17.74 -18.51
C HIS A 78 -2.00 -18.53 -17.31
N ASP A 79 -3.32 -18.72 -17.19
CA ASP A 79 -3.92 -19.43 -16.06
C ASP A 79 -4.05 -20.93 -16.36
N GLY A 80 -2.97 -21.59 -16.83
CA GLY A 80 -2.79 -23.05 -16.89
C GLY A 80 -3.81 -23.91 -17.67
N ASP A 81 -4.92 -23.36 -18.15
CA ASP A 81 -5.96 -24.07 -18.89
C ASP A 81 -5.69 -23.95 -20.40
N GLY A 82 -4.88 -24.87 -20.91
CA GLY A 82 -4.73 -25.20 -22.33
C GLY A 82 -5.42 -26.50 -22.70
#